data_AF-A0A7C6VA00-F1
#
_entry.id   AF-A0A7C6VA00-F1
#
_cell.length_a   1.000
_cell.length_b   1.000
_cell.length_c   1.000
_cell.angle_alpha   90.00
_cell.angle_beta   90.00
_cell.angle_gamma   90.00
#
_symmetry.space_group_name_H-M   'P 1'
#
loop_
_entity.id
_entity.type
_entity.pdbx_description
1 polymer ?
#
loop_
_entity_poly.entity_id
_entity_poly.type
_entity_poly.pdbx_seq_one_letter_code
_entity_poly.pdbx_strand_id
1 'polypeptide(L)'
;MRTVEIFLSAQGEDIHAGKLTLDTGRGAQTVSIFQYDQEYLARPGLPPLSPEMPRDSSAPFLQPGLPLALLDAGPDRWGRHLIRRYLTQRAQSEKAATPEFTDALYVLEASDATRQGALRIHDGEHFISEAVTEVPGVALLEDLAASAEALASGDDAVVVTSRLVAAGGTGGGMQPKVAVQDAGALYVAKFPRLDEVTGNYGTNWEM
;
A
#
# COMPACT_ATOMS: atom_id res chain seq x y z
N MET A 1 17.11 4.69 -9.45
CA MET A 1 17.27 3.48 -8.62
C MET A 1 16.96 3.83 -7.17
N ARG A 2 15.99 3.14 -6.55
CA ARG A 2 15.61 3.26 -5.14
C ARG A 2 15.77 1.90 -4.48
N THR A 3 16.32 1.86 -3.27
CA THR A 3 16.53 0.62 -2.53
C THR A 3 15.75 0.67 -1.22
N VAL A 4 15.11 -0.45 -0.88
CA VAL A 4 14.37 -0.63 0.37
C VAL A 4 14.67 -2.01 0.95
N GLU A 5 14.56 -2.13 2.26
CA GLU A 5 14.67 -3.38 2.98
C GLU A 5 13.28 -4.01 3.14
N ILE A 6 13.20 -5.33 2.98
CA ILE A 6 11.97 -6.10 3.10
C ILE A 6 12.06 -6.92 4.38
N PHE A 7 11.01 -6.84 5.19
CA PHE A 7 10.87 -7.60 6.41
C PHE A 7 9.67 -8.54 6.32
N LEU A 8 9.78 -9.71 6.94
CA LEU A 8 8.65 -10.61 7.20
C LEU A 8 8.28 -10.50 8.68
N SER A 9 7.06 -10.02 8.95
CA SER A 9 6.50 -10.01 10.31
C SER A 9 5.90 -11.37 10.63
N ALA A 10 6.48 -12.08 11.58
CA ALA A 10 6.04 -13.42 11.97
C ALA A 10 6.18 -13.61 13.48
N GLN A 11 5.13 -14.10 14.13
CA GLN A 11 5.11 -14.40 15.58
C GLN A 11 5.47 -13.20 16.47
N GLY A 12 5.17 -11.97 16.02
CA GLY A 12 5.47 -10.75 16.76
C GLY A 12 6.91 -10.23 16.60
N GLU A 13 7.70 -10.84 15.71
CA GLU A 13 9.03 -10.37 15.32
C GLU A 13 9.02 -9.90 13.87
N ASP A 14 9.70 -8.78 13.61
CA ASP A 14 10.03 -8.36 12.24
C ASP A 14 11.39 -8.93 11.86
N ILE A 15 11.39 -9.90 10.95
CA ILE A 15 12.59 -10.60 10.50
C ILE A 15 13.03 -9.96 9.19
N HIS A 16 14.24 -9.40 9.16
CA HIS A 16 14.82 -8.87 7.92
C HIS A 16 14.95 -9.99 6.90
N ALA A 17 14.24 -9.86 5.78
CA ALA A 17 14.17 -10.90 4.75
C ALA A 17 15.17 -10.68 3.63
N GLY A 18 15.51 -9.43 3.36
CA GLY A 18 16.44 -9.08 2.31
C GLY A 18 16.19 -7.69 1.75
N LYS A 19 16.81 -7.42 0.62
CA LYS A 19 16.88 -6.09 0.03
C LYS A 19 16.26 -6.08 -1.36
N LEU A 20 15.39 -5.11 -1.61
CA LEU A 20 14.78 -4.85 -2.90
C LEU A 20 15.36 -3.57 -3.50
N THR A 21 15.93 -3.70 -4.69
CA THR A 21 16.33 -2.56 -5.52
C THR A 21 15.33 -2.40 -6.66
N LEU A 22 14.80 -1.21 -6.80
CA LEU A 22 13.87 -0.80 -7.85
C LEU A 22 14.60 0.12 -8.80
N ASP A 23 14.79 -0.33 -10.04
CA ASP A 23 15.32 0.48 -11.11
C ASP A 23 14.20 0.94 -12.04
N THR A 24 13.81 2.20 -11.89
CA THR A 24 12.88 2.89 -12.77
C THR A 24 13.71 3.56 -13.87
N GLY A 25 14.04 2.81 -14.93
CA GLY A 25 14.71 3.36 -16.11
C GLY A 25 13.85 4.42 -16.83
N ARG A 26 14.43 5.15 -17.80
CA ARG A 26 13.64 6.04 -18.69
C ARG A 26 12.79 5.17 -19.62
N GLY A 27 11.52 4.92 -19.26
CA GLY A 27 10.59 4.18 -20.14
C GLY A 27 9.52 3.33 -19.46
N ALA A 28 9.03 3.71 -18.27
CA ALA A 28 7.89 3.12 -17.55
C ALA A 28 8.02 1.66 -17.06
N GLN A 29 8.99 0.87 -17.52
CA GLN A 29 9.21 -0.48 -16.96
C GLN A 29 10.16 -0.42 -15.77
N THR A 30 9.59 -0.55 -14.57
CA THR A 30 10.36 -0.81 -13.35
C THR A 30 11.00 -2.18 -13.47
N VAL A 31 12.28 -2.32 -13.14
CA VAL A 31 12.95 -3.61 -12.93
C VAL A 31 13.19 -3.78 -11.43
N SER A 32 12.83 -4.94 -10.89
CA SER A 32 13.09 -5.29 -9.50
C SER A 32 14.25 -6.28 -9.40
N ILE A 33 15.12 -6.02 -8.42
CA ILE A 33 16.22 -6.90 -8.04
C ILE A 33 16.07 -7.17 -6.55
N PHE A 34 15.72 -8.39 -6.18
CA PHE A 34 15.61 -8.80 -4.79
C PHE A 34 16.74 -9.75 -4.42
N GLN A 35 17.37 -9.50 -3.27
CA GLN A 35 18.38 -10.38 -2.70
C GLN A 35 17.97 -10.74 -1.28
N TYR A 36 17.79 -12.03 -1.01
CA TYR A 36 17.57 -12.54 0.34
C TYR A 36 18.77 -12.22 1.24
N ASP A 37 18.48 -11.93 2.50
CA ASP A 37 19.48 -11.85 3.56
C ASP A 37 19.97 -13.26 3.95
N GLN A 38 21.26 -13.38 4.28
CA GLN A 38 21.86 -14.67 4.64
C GLN A 38 21.31 -15.22 5.95
N GLU A 39 21.01 -14.37 6.93
CA GLU A 39 20.42 -14.77 8.21
C GLU A 39 18.99 -15.27 8.01
N TYR A 40 18.22 -14.63 7.11
CA TYR A 40 16.90 -15.11 6.73
C TYR A 40 16.97 -16.51 6.10
N LEU A 41 17.93 -16.75 5.20
CA LEU A 41 18.12 -18.05 4.55
C LEU A 41 18.64 -19.12 5.51
N ALA A 42 19.47 -18.75 6.48
CA ALA A 42 19.99 -19.67 7.49
C ALA A 42 18.93 -20.05 8.56
N ARG A 43 17.93 -19.20 8.81
CA ARG A 43 16.90 -19.45 9.83
C ARG A 43 15.97 -20.60 9.40
N PRO A 44 15.93 -21.72 10.17
CA PRO A 44 15.04 -22.83 9.86
C PRO A 44 13.57 -22.43 9.99
N GLY A 45 12.71 -22.99 9.13
CA GLY A 45 11.26 -22.83 9.23
C GLY A 45 10.66 -21.57 8.61
N LEU A 46 11.46 -20.61 8.12
CA LEU A 46 10.94 -19.46 7.38
C LEU A 46 10.50 -19.84 5.95
N PRO A 47 9.40 -19.28 5.42
CA PRO A 47 8.99 -19.54 4.04
C PRO A 47 9.78 -18.69 3.03
N PRO A 48 9.81 -19.04 1.73
CA PRO A 48 10.07 -18.03 0.71
C PRO A 48 9.02 -16.91 0.79
N LEU A 49 9.36 -15.68 0.41
CA LEU A 49 8.41 -14.56 0.43
C LEU A 49 7.27 -14.73 -0.59
N SER A 50 7.56 -15.43 -1.69
CA SER A 50 6.60 -15.81 -2.73
C SER A 50 7.08 -17.09 -3.41
N PRO A 51 6.18 -17.93 -3.98
CA PRO A 51 6.57 -19.10 -4.75
C PRO A 51 7.56 -18.81 -5.90
N GLU A 52 7.50 -17.62 -6.49
CA GLU A 52 8.41 -17.19 -7.57
C GLU A 52 9.79 -16.74 -7.07
N MET A 53 9.93 -16.55 -5.75
CA MET A 53 11.15 -16.08 -5.09
C MET A 53 11.71 -17.19 -4.20
N PRO A 54 12.22 -18.30 -4.77
CA PRO A 54 12.76 -19.41 -3.98
C PRO A 54 13.88 -18.94 -3.06
N ARG A 55 14.00 -19.59 -1.89
CA ARG A 55 15.06 -19.33 -0.89
C ARG A 55 16.42 -19.80 -1.41
N ASP A 56 17.00 -19.04 -2.32
CA ASP A 56 18.33 -19.28 -2.88
C ASP A 56 19.25 -18.07 -2.63
N SER A 57 20.45 -18.34 -2.13
CA SER A 57 21.51 -17.33 -1.90
C SER A 57 22.41 -17.13 -3.12
N SER A 58 22.34 -18.00 -4.13
CA SER A 58 23.32 -18.07 -5.22
C SER A 58 23.26 -16.88 -6.17
N ALA A 59 22.08 -16.26 -6.34
CA ALA A 59 21.88 -15.08 -7.16
C ALA A 59 20.69 -14.24 -6.70
N PRO A 60 20.68 -12.93 -6.99
CA PRO A 60 19.49 -12.10 -6.82
C PRO A 60 18.36 -12.56 -7.74
N PHE A 61 17.13 -12.47 -7.25
CA PHE A 61 15.92 -12.59 -8.05
C PHE A 61 15.71 -11.31 -8.86
N LEU A 62 15.66 -11.43 -10.18
CA LEU A 62 15.51 -10.32 -11.13
C LEU A 62 14.24 -10.50 -11.94
N GLN A 63 13.40 -9.46 -12.05
CA GLN A 63 12.30 -9.47 -13.01
C GLN A 63 11.84 -8.07 -13.44
N PRO A 64 11.14 -7.98 -14.60
CA PRO A 64 10.32 -6.82 -14.94
C PRO A 64 9.17 -6.66 -13.95
N GLY A 65 8.87 -5.42 -13.57
CA GLY A 65 7.82 -5.10 -12.60
C GLY A 65 8.22 -5.44 -11.16
N LEU A 66 7.20 -5.56 -10.31
CA LEU A 66 7.35 -5.96 -8.91
C LEU A 66 7.04 -7.45 -8.73
N PRO A 67 7.66 -8.12 -7.74
CA PRO A 67 7.20 -9.40 -7.21
C PRO A 67 5.72 -9.43 -6.89
N LEU A 68 5.05 -10.53 -7.22
CA LEU A 68 3.66 -10.80 -6.88
C LEU A 68 3.44 -10.59 -5.39
N ALA A 69 4.38 -11.04 -4.54
CA ALA A 69 4.35 -10.79 -3.10
C ALA A 69 4.22 -9.30 -2.74
N LEU A 70 4.93 -8.42 -3.45
CA LEU A 70 4.90 -6.98 -3.22
C LEU A 70 3.68 -6.31 -3.87
N LEU A 71 3.21 -6.83 -5.00
CA LEU A 71 1.97 -6.39 -5.63
C LEU A 71 0.75 -6.72 -4.76
N ASP A 72 0.72 -7.92 -4.17
CA ASP A 72 -0.33 -8.37 -3.24
C ASP A 72 -0.30 -7.57 -1.93
N ALA A 73 0.90 -7.18 -1.50
CA ALA A 73 1.08 -6.26 -0.37
C ALA A 73 0.76 -4.80 -0.74
N GLY A 74 0.47 -4.50 -2.01
CA GLY A 74 0.12 -3.18 -2.49
C GLY A 74 -1.34 -2.79 -2.20
N PRO A 75 -1.68 -1.50 -2.40
CA PRO A 75 -3.05 -1.05 -2.25
C PRO A 75 -3.91 -1.52 -3.42
N ASP A 76 -5.20 -1.75 -3.14
CA ASP A 76 -6.20 -2.08 -4.15
C ASP A 76 -6.58 -0.86 -5.02
N ARG A 77 -7.57 -0.99 -5.91
CA ARG A 77 -7.93 0.13 -6.80
C ARG A 77 -8.45 1.35 -6.03
N TRP A 78 -9.20 1.15 -4.94
CA TRP A 78 -9.63 2.22 -4.04
C TRP A 78 -8.43 2.90 -3.36
N GLY A 79 -7.53 2.13 -2.76
CA GLY A 79 -6.30 2.66 -2.14
C GLY A 79 -5.41 3.42 -3.12
N ARG A 80 -5.25 2.89 -4.34
CA ARG A 80 -4.53 3.57 -5.44
C ARG A 80 -5.20 4.89 -5.82
N HIS A 81 -6.54 4.92 -5.87
CA HIS A 81 -7.29 6.15 -6.13
C HIS A 81 -7.00 7.21 -5.05
N LEU A 82 -7.05 6.82 -3.77
CA LEU A 82 -6.74 7.70 -2.65
C LEU A 82 -5.30 8.25 -2.71
N ILE A 83 -4.31 7.37 -2.88
CA ILE A 83 -2.88 7.74 -2.99
C ILE A 83 -2.68 8.69 -4.18
N ARG A 84 -3.25 8.37 -5.34
CA ARG A 84 -3.13 9.19 -6.55
C ARG A 84 -3.66 10.59 -6.33
N ARG A 85 -4.83 10.73 -5.70
CA ARG A 85 -5.43 12.02 -5.37
C ARG A 85 -4.54 12.81 -4.41
N TYR A 86 -4.13 12.18 -3.32
CA TYR A 86 -3.29 12.83 -2.31
C TYR A 86 -1.96 13.32 -2.86
N LEU A 87 -1.22 12.49 -3.61
CA LEU A 87 0.06 12.89 -4.20
C LEU A 87 -0.11 13.98 -5.26
N THR A 88 -1.19 13.97 -6.02
CA THR A 88 -1.51 15.04 -6.97
C THR A 88 -1.75 16.37 -6.25
N GLN A 89 -2.56 16.35 -5.19
CA GLN A 89 -2.86 17.54 -4.37
C GLN A 89 -1.61 18.08 -3.67
N ARG A 90 -0.79 17.19 -3.12
CA ARG A 90 0.49 17.53 -2.49
C ARG A 90 1.41 18.22 -3.51
N ALA A 91 1.62 17.61 -4.68
CA ALA A 91 2.46 18.18 -5.73
C ALA A 91 1.97 19.57 -6.19
N GLN A 92 0.67 19.76 -6.34
CA GLN A 92 0.08 21.06 -6.66
C GLN A 92 0.35 22.10 -5.57
N SER A 93 0.16 21.74 -4.30
CA SER A 93 0.39 22.64 -3.16
C SER A 93 1.86 23.05 -3.01
N GLU A 94 2.78 22.11 -3.28
CA GLU A 94 4.23 22.30 -3.22
C GLU A 94 4.80 22.92 -4.51
N LYS A 95 3.96 23.14 -5.53
CA LYS A 95 4.36 23.57 -6.89
C LYS A 95 5.43 22.65 -7.50
N ALA A 96 5.34 21.36 -7.20
CA ALA A 96 6.20 20.30 -7.73
C ALA A 96 5.53 19.56 -8.90
N ALA A 97 6.31 18.76 -9.63
CA ALA A 97 5.76 17.89 -10.66
C ALA A 97 4.98 16.72 -10.02
N THR A 98 3.82 16.39 -10.58
CA THR A 98 3.07 15.18 -10.21
C THR A 98 3.94 13.94 -10.50
N PRO A 99 4.06 13.00 -9.56
CA PRO A 99 4.86 11.79 -9.78
C PRO A 99 4.24 10.88 -10.84
N GLU A 100 5.06 10.01 -11.43
CA GLU A 100 4.58 8.93 -12.28
C GLU A 100 3.95 7.82 -11.42
N PHE A 101 2.68 7.51 -11.68
CA PHE A 101 1.92 6.52 -10.92
C PHE A 101 2.22 5.09 -11.37
N THR A 102 3.30 4.52 -10.85
CA THR A 102 3.72 3.13 -11.07
C THR A 102 3.26 2.20 -9.94
N ASP A 103 3.25 0.89 -10.18
CA ASP A 103 2.99 -0.09 -9.12
C ASP A 103 3.99 0.04 -7.95
N ALA A 104 5.26 0.32 -8.27
CA ALA A 104 6.29 0.64 -7.28
C ALA A 104 5.91 1.84 -6.42
N LEU A 105 5.45 2.95 -7.02
CA LEU A 105 5.02 4.11 -6.24
C LEU A 105 3.86 3.73 -5.31
N TYR A 106 2.83 3.05 -5.81
CA TYR A 106 1.69 2.68 -4.97
C TYR A 106 2.07 1.77 -3.80
N VAL A 107 2.94 0.78 -4.04
CA VAL A 107 3.44 -0.10 -2.98
C VAL A 107 4.24 0.69 -1.94
N LEU A 108 5.06 1.65 -2.37
CA LEU A 108 5.91 2.46 -1.49
C LEU A 108 5.19 3.64 -0.81
N GLU A 109 3.95 3.94 -1.19
CA GLU A 109 3.13 5.00 -0.59
C GLU A 109 1.99 4.43 0.26
N ALA A 110 1.65 3.14 0.06
CA ALA A 110 0.68 2.45 0.90
C ALA A 110 1.18 2.31 2.34
N SER A 111 0.25 2.48 3.28
CA SER A 111 0.62 2.51 4.69
C SER A 111 1.01 1.14 5.23
N ASP A 112 2.19 1.01 5.84
CA ASP A 112 2.68 -0.22 6.48
C ASP A 112 1.75 -0.68 7.60
N ALA A 113 1.19 0.24 8.38
CA ALA A 113 0.23 -0.06 9.45
C ALA A 113 -1.09 -0.69 8.96
N THR A 114 -1.43 -0.49 7.69
CA THR A 114 -2.68 -0.99 7.08
C THR A 114 -2.46 -1.99 5.95
N ARG A 115 -1.18 -2.29 5.67
CA ARG A 115 -0.74 -3.19 4.61
C ARG A 115 -1.26 -4.59 4.88
N GLN A 116 -1.69 -5.26 3.83
CA GLN A 116 -2.15 -6.64 3.92
C GLN A 116 -0.96 -7.60 3.82
N GLY A 117 -1.07 -8.74 4.51
CA GLY A 117 -0.02 -9.75 4.56
C GLY A 117 1.02 -9.46 5.63
N ALA A 118 2.13 -10.21 5.57
CA ALA A 118 3.20 -10.18 6.56
C ALA A 118 4.44 -9.40 6.08
N LEU A 119 4.44 -8.90 4.84
CA LEU A 119 5.57 -8.16 4.30
C LEU A 119 5.51 -6.71 4.75
N ARG A 120 6.63 -6.23 5.26
CA ARG A 120 6.84 -4.84 5.65
C ARG A 120 8.00 -4.26 4.85
N ILE A 121 7.93 -2.97 4.56
CA ILE A 121 8.94 -2.30 3.73
C ILE A 121 9.57 -1.18 4.55
N HIS A 122 10.89 -1.15 4.59
CA HIS A 122 11.67 -0.20 5.37
C HIS A 122 12.60 0.59 4.45
N ASP A 123 12.64 1.91 4.58
CA ASP A 123 13.41 2.78 3.68
C ASP A 123 14.88 3.01 4.12
N GLY A 124 15.26 2.42 5.24
CA GLY A 124 16.59 2.54 5.85
C GLY A 124 16.55 3.30 7.17
N GLU A 125 15.52 4.13 7.38
CA GLU A 125 15.30 4.85 8.63
C GLU A 125 14.00 4.43 9.32
N HIS A 126 12.94 4.26 8.54
CA HIS A 126 11.59 4.04 9.02
C HIS A 126 10.88 2.96 8.22
N PHE A 127 9.87 2.32 8.83
CA PHE A 127 8.92 1.57 8.01
C PHE A 127 8.17 2.56 7.13
N ILE A 128 7.96 2.19 5.87
CA ILE A 128 7.28 3.06 4.90
C ILE A 128 5.95 3.52 5.49
N SER A 129 5.64 4.80 5.29
CA SER A 129 4.42 5.49 5.77
C SER A 129 4.32 5.76 7.27
N GLU A 130 5.40 5.60 8.05
CA GLU A 130 5.43 5.99 9.47
C GLU A 130 5.04 7.47 9.70
N ALA A 131 5.03 8.30 8.64
CA ALA A 131 4.52 9.67 8.62
C ALA A 131 2.98 9.82 8.78
N VAL A 132 2.19 8.75 8.64
CA VAL A 132 0.75 8.77 8.97
C VAL A 132 0.59 8.25 10.40
N THR A 133 0.35 9.18 11.31
CA THR A 133 0.66 9.04 12.73
C THR A 133 -0.20 8.08 13.54
N GLU A 134 -1.30 7.52 13.02
CA GLU A 134 -2.07 6.45 13.68
C GLU A 134 -3.23 5.99 12.79
N VAL A 135 -3.54 4.69 12.79
CA VAL A 135 -4.78 4.19 12.16
C VAL A 135 -5.99 4.76 12.93
N PRO A 136 -7.01 5.34 12.27
CA PRO A 136 -8.16 5.91 12.96
C PRO A 136 -8.90 4.90 13.84
N GLY A 137 -9.35 5.32 15.02
CA GLY A 137 -10.19 4.49 15.87
C GLY A 137 -11.60 4.28 15.29
N VAL A 138 -12.28 3.20 15.68
CA VAL A 138 -13.68 2.92 15.27
C VAL A 138 -14.67 4.05 15.60
N ALA A 139 -14.35 4.92 16.56
CA ALA A 139 -15.15 6.11 16.87
C ALA A 139 -15.25 7.12 15.71
N LEU A 140 -14.33 7.07 14.74
CA LEU A 140 -14.31 7.95 13.57
C LEU A 140 -15.02 7.34 12.35
N LEU A 141 -15.72 6.21 12.49
CA LEU A 141 -16.33 5.52 11.35
C LEU A 141 -17.36 6.36 10.60
N GLU A 142 -18.21 7.12 11.30
CA GLU A 142 -19.21 7.99 10.67
C GLU A 142 -18.55 9.09 9.82
N ASP A 143 -17.52 9.72 10.40
CA ASP A 143 -16.69 10.74 9.76
C ASP A 143 -15.95 10.20 8.52
N LEU A 144 -15.44 8.98 8.60
CA LEU A 144 -14.76 8.29 7.50
C LEU A 144 -15.74 7.88 6.40
N ALA A 145 -16.95 7.44 6.76
CA ALA A 145 -18.00 7.12 5.81
C ALA A 145 -18.44 8.36 5.04
N ALA A 146 -18.67 9.48 5.73
CA ALA A 146 -19.02 10.76 5.11
C ALA A 146 -17.90 11.26 4.19
N SER A 147 -16.63 11.08 4.58
CA SER A 147 -15.48 11.43 3.74
C SER A 147 -15.42 10.56 2.48
N ALA A 148 -15.67 9.26 2.60
CA ALA A 148 -15.70 8.34 1.46
C ALA A 148 -16.85 8.68 0.49
N GLU A 149 -18.03 9.04 1.01
CA GLU A 149 -19.18 9.47 0.21
C GLU A 149 -18.92 10.82 -0.49
N ALA A 150 -18.34 11.79 0.21
CA ALA A 150 -17.94 13.08 -0.36
C ALA A 150 -16.97 12.87 -1.53
N LEU A 151 -15.92 12.06 -1.34
CA LEU A 151 -14.97 11.74 -2.39
C LEU A 151 -15.63 11.01 -3.57
N ALA A 152 -16.53 10.07 -3.30
CA ALA A 152 -17.32 9.38 -4.33
C ALA A 152 -18.29 10.32 -5.06
N SER A 153 -18.66 11.45 -4.46
CA SER A 153 -19.50 12.48 -5.07
C SER A 153 -18.68 13.56 -5.79
N GLY A 154 -17.35 13.43 -5.81
CA GLY A 154 -16.43 14.34 -6.49
C GLY A 154 -15.89 15.49 -5.63
N ASP A 155 -16.16 15.50 -4.32
CA ASP A 155 -15.49 16.40 -3.39
C ASP A 155 -14.05 15.94 -3.16
N ASP A 156 -13.10 16.72 -3.64
CA ASP A 156 -11.68 16.43 -3.52
C ASP A 156 -10.97 17.35 -2.53
N ALA A 157 -11.68 17.89 -1.53
CA ALA A 157 -11.04 18.66 -0.47
C ALA A 157 -9.87 17.89 0.17
N VAL A 158 -8.73 18.55 0.35
CA VAL A 158 -7.50 17.94 0.90
C VAL A 158 -7.75 17.24 2.23
N VAL A 159 -8.60 17.83 3.09
CA VAL A 159 -8.97 17.24 4.39
C VAL A 159 -9.66 15.87 4.24
N VAL A 160 -10.53 15.72 3.23
CA VAL A 160 -11.24 14.47 2.93
C VAL A 160 -10.23 13.42 2.46
N THR A 161 -9.41 13.77 1.47
CA THR A 161 -8.40 12.84 0.91
C THR A 161 -7.37 12.41 1.94
N SER A 162 -6.79 13.36 2.69
CA SER A 162 -5.77 13.06 3.71
C SER A 162 -6.31 12.14 4.81
N ARG A 163 -7.56 12.34 5.24
CA ARG A 163 -8.21 11.49 6.25
C ARG A 163 -8.39 10.04 5.75
N LEU A 164 -8.77 9.86 4.49
CA LEU A 164 -8.97 8.53 3.90
C LEU A 164 -7.64 7.81 3.59
N VAL A 165 -6.63 8.53 3.07
CA VAL A 165 -5.29 7.97 2.83
C VAL A 165 -4.66 7.49 4.13
N ALA A 166 -4.84 8.26 5.21
CA ALA A 166 -4.34 7.89 6.53
C ALA A 166 -4.94 6.58 7.05
N ALA A 167 -6.21 6.33 6.73
CA ALA A 167 -6.92 5.12 7.09
C ALA A 167 -6.57 3.92 6.17
N GLY A 168 -5.73 4.12 5.15
CA GLY A 168 -5.20 3.05 4.31
C GLY A 168 -6.17 2.47 3.28
N GLY A 169 -5.60 1.92 2.21
CA GLY A 169 -6.31 1.12 1.21
C GLY A 169 -6.08 -0.36 1.46
N THR A 170 -7.14 -1.08 1.84
CA THR A 170 -7.08 -2.52 2.12
C THR A 170 -7.47 -3.33 0.87
N GLY A 171 -7.20 -4.64 0.83
CA GLY A 171 -7.33 -5.43 -0.41
C GLY A 171 -8.73 -5.45 -1.08
N GLY A 172 -8.74 -5.42 -2.42
CA GLY A 172 -9.84 -5.81 -3.32
C GLY A 172 -10.78 -4.71 -3.88
N GLY A 173 -10.73 -4.40 -5.18
CA GLY A 173 -11.80 -3.69 -5.90
C GLY A 173 -11.89 -2.16 -5.67
N MET A 174 -13.03 -1.57 -6.06
CA MET A 174 -13.30 -0.11 -5.99
C MET A 174 -14.30 0.29 -4.90
N GLN A 175 -14.78 -0.68 -4.10
CA GLN A 175 -15.70 -0.37 -3.00
C GLN A 175 -14.97 0.47 -1.94
N PRO A 176 -15.52 1.62 -1.53
CA PRO A 176 -14.90 2.45 -0.51
C PRO A 176 -14.74 1.69 0.79
N LYS A 177 -13.53 1.74 1.35
CA LYS A 177 -13.19 1.07 2.59
C LYS A 177 -12.01 1.75 3.27
N VAL A 178 -11.88 1.50 4.56
CA VAL A 178 -10.78 2.02 5.38
C VAL A 178 -10.38 0.99 6.43
N ALA A 179 -9.12 1.01 6.85
CA ALA A 179 -8.70 0.37 8.08
C ALA A 179 -9.04 1.26 9.28
N VAL A 180 -9.51 0.64 10.35
CA VAL A 180 -9.74 1.27 11.65
C VAL A 180 -9.20 0.38 12.76
N GLN A 181 -8.86 0.97 13.90
CA GLN A 181 -8.41 0.23 15.08
C GLN A 181 -9.45 0.24 16.19
N ASP A 182 -9.57 -0.87 16.91
CA ASP A 182 -10.30 -0.98 18.16
C ASP A 182 -9.61 -1.98 19.09
N ALA A 183 -9.45 -1.63 20.35
CA ALA A 183 -8.84 -2.47 21.39
C ALA A 183 -7.50 -3.15 20.97
N GLY A 184 -6.67 -2.47 20.18
CA GLY A 184 -5.38 -3.00 19.70
C GLY A 184 -5.45 -3.95 18.50
N ALA A 185 -6.64 -4.12 17.91
CA ALA A 185 -6.84 -4.89 16.69
C ALA A 185 -7.21 -3.97 15.51
N LEU A 186 -6.83 -4.37 14.30
CA LEU A 186 -7.19 -3.70 13.06
C LEU A 186 -8.43 -4.36 12.44
N TYR A 187 -9.32 -3.53 11.93
CA TYR A 187 -10.55 -3.90 11.25
C TYR A 187 -10.62 -3.20 9.90
N VAL A 188 -11.36 -3.79 8.96
CA VAL A 188 -11.69 -3.15 7.68
C VAL A 188 -13.15 -2.76 7.68
N ALA A 189 -13.41 -1.46 7.68
CA ALA A 189 -14.76 -0.93 7.48
C ALA A 189 -15.02 -0.78 5.98
N LYS A 190 -16.07 -1.44 5.49
CA LYS A 190 -16.55 -1.32 4.12
C LYS A 190 -17.76 -0.42 4.10
N PHE A 191 -17.74 0.61 3.27
CA PHE A 191 -18.86 1.50 3.10
C PHE A 191 -19.71 1.05 1.91
N PRO A 192 -21.04 1.17 2.00
CA PRO A 192 -21.91 0.84 0.90
C PRO A 192 -21.60 1.76 -0.28
N ARG A 193 -21.68 1.23 -1.49
CA ARG A 193 -21.55 2.07 -2.68
C ARG A 193 -22.87 2.78 -2.96
N LEU A 194 -22.84 3.99 -3.50
CA LEU A 194 -24.06 4.73 -3.86
C LEU A 194 -24.97 3.93 -4.82
N ASP A 195 -24.36 3.14 -5.73
CA ASP A 195 -25.08 2.23 -6.64
C ASP A 195 -25.68 1.01 -5.93
N GLU A 196 -25.04 0.50 -4.86
CA GLU A 196 -25.58 -0.60 -4.05
C GLU A 196 -26.79 -0.17 -3.23
N VAL A 197 -26.80 1.06 -2.71
CA VAL A 197 -27.94 1.61 -1.93
C VAL A 197 -29.13 1.95 -2.83
N THR A 198 -28.86 2.39 -4.06
CA THR A 198 -29.89 2.80 -5.03
C THR A 198 -30.33 1.68 -5.97
N GLY A 199 -29.69 0.51 -5.92
CA GLY A 199 -29.94 -0.63 -6.82
C GLY A 199 -29.52 -0.38 -8.28
N ASN A 200 -28.71 0.65 -8.53
CA ASN A 200 -28.40 1.14 -9.86
C ASN A 200 -26.92 0.93 -10.16
N TYR A 201 -26.55 -0.31 -10.53
CA TYR A 201 -25.17 -0.76 -10.84
C TYR A 201 -24.57 -0.05 -12.06
N GLY A 202 -24.34 1.26 -11.96
CA GLY A 202 -23.69 2.09 -12.97
C GLY A 202 -22.18 2.07 -12.78
N THR A 203 -21.47 1.60 -13.81
CA THR A 203 -20.01 1.61 -13.97
C THR A 203 -19.45 3.03 -14.09
N ASN A 204 -19.52 3.85 -13.04
CA ASN A 204 -19.11 5.26 -13.09
C ASN A 204 -17.65 5.53 -12.67
N TRP A 205 -16.80 4.52 -12.60
CA TRP A 205 -15.43 4.67 -12.08
C TRP A 205 -14.32 4.26 -13.05
N GLU A 206 -14.63 4.07 -14.33
CA GLU A 206 -13.64 4.04 -15.41
C GLU A 206 -13.50 5.44 -16.04
N MET A 207 -12.83 6.35 -15.34
CA MET A 207 -12.33 7.62 -15.89
C MET A 207 -10.92 7.88 -15.35
#